data_AF-A0A925AUX2-F1
#
_entry.id   AF-A0A925AUX2-F1
#
_cell.length_a   1.000
_cell.length_b   1.000
_cell.length_c   1.000
_cell.angle_alpha   90.00
_cell.angle_beta   90.00
_cell.angle_gamma   90.00
#
_symmetry.space_group_name_H-M   'P 1'
#
loop_
_entity.id
_entity.type
_entity.pdbx_description
1 polymer ?
#
loop_
_entity_poly.entity_id
_entity_poly.type
_entity_poly.pdbx_seq_one_letter_code
_entity_poly.pdbx_strand_id
1 'polypeptide(L)' 'MLVAMAVIYRRSEGMSRARELDRLQERRLQLEGRRASLQGDIRAASSRVRLAPIAERKLGMRIATDSQYVILPSTRLAP' A
#
# COMPACT_ATOMS: atom_id res chain seq x y z
N MET A 1 -49.49 13.72 -7.10
CA MET A 1 -48.18 14.43 -6.98
C MET A 1 -47.22 13.76 -5.98
N LEU A 2 -47.65 13.42 -4.77
CA LEU A 2 -46.77 12.86 -3.71
C LEU A 2 -46.01 11.56 -4.10
N VAL A 3 -46.65 10.65 -4.82
CA VAL A 3 -46.03 9.38 -5.25
C VAL A 3 -44.86 9.61 -6.21
N ALA A 4 -45.00 10.54 -7.17
CA ALA A 4 -43.93 10.87 -8.10
C ALA A 4 -42.71 11.47 -7.37
N MET A 5 -42.96 12.35 -6.38
CA MET A 5 -41.91 12.94 -5.56
C MET A 5 -41.16 11.89 -4.74
N ALA A 6 -41.86 10.91 -4.15
CA ALA A 6 -41.25 9.82 -3.41
C ALA A 6 -40.36 8.92 -4.30
N VAL A 7 -40.79 8.62 -5.52
CA VAL A 7 -40.01 7.83 -6.48
C VAL A 7 -38.74 8.58 -6.91
N ILE A 8 -38.85 9.87 -7.21
CA ILE A 8 -37.70 10.71 -7.57
C ILE A 8 -36.70 10.78 -6.41
N TYR A 9 -37.19 10.98 -5.18
CA TYR A 9 -36.37 10.99 -3.98
C TYR A 9 -35.60 9.67 -3.80
N ARG A 10 -36.29 8.53 -3.87
CA ARG A 10 -35.67 7.20 -3.74
C ARG A 10 -34.62 6.93 -4.82
N ARG A 11 -34.90 7.34 -6.05
CA ARG A 11 -33.94 7.23 -7.17
C ARG A 11 -32.72 8.13 -6.93
N SER A 12 -32.93 9.33 -6.41
CA SER A 12 -31.85 10.29 -6.12
C SER A 12 -30.92 9.81 -4.99
N GLU A 13 -31.46 9.24 -3.92
CA GLU A 13 -30.65 8.64 -2.85
C GLU A 13 -29.85 7.44 -3.35
N GLY A 14 -30.45 6.57 -4.17
CA GLY A 14 -29.75 5.45 -4.80
C GLY A 14 -28.57 5.92 -5.67
N MET A 15 -28.78 6.95 -6.49
CA MET A 15 -27.73 7.55 -7.31
C MET A 15 -26.66 8.29 -6.48
N SER A 16 -27.02 8.84 -5.31
CA SER A 16 -26.05 9.46 -4.41
C SER A 16 -25.18 8.42 -3.73
N ARG A 17 -25.79 7.36 -3.18
CA ARG A 17 -25.07 6.25 -2.54
C ARG A 17 -24.15 5.51 -3.51
N ALA A 18 -24.60 5.27 -4.75
CA ALA A 18 -23.77 4.66 -5.78
C ALA A 18 -22.51 5.51 -6.06
N ARG A 19 -22.68 6.83 -6.21
CA ARG A 19 -21.55 7.75 -6.41
C ARG A 19 -20.60 7.80 -5.21
N GLU A 20 -21.13 7.69 -4.00
CA GLU A 20 -20.31 7.64 -2.79
C GLU A 20 -19.49 6.34 -2.71
N LEU A 21 -20.11 5.20 -3.03
CA LEU A 21 -19.42 3.92 -3.12
C LEU A 21 -18.32 3.93 -4.18
N ASP A 22 -18.58 4.47 -5.37
CA ASP A 22 -17.56 4.61 -6.42
C ASP A 22 -16.37 5.47 -5.94
N ARG A 23 -16.64 6.60 -5.28
CA ARG A 23 -15.59 7.46 -4.71
C ARG A 23 -14.78 6.73 -3.63
N LEU A 24 -15.43 5.96 -2.77
CA LEU A 24 -14.75 5.18 -1.73
C LEU A 24 -13.89 4.07 -2.34
N GLN A 25 -14.39 3.41 -3.39
CA GLN A 25 -13.66 2.37 -4.11
C GLN A 25 -12.44 2.94 -4.84
N GLU A 26 -12.58 4.09 -5.49
CA GLU A 26 -11.46 4.79 -6.11
C GLU A 26 -10.39 5.19 -5.09
N ARG A 27 -10.81 5.76 -3.95
CA ARG A 27 -9.89 6.09 -2.84
C ARG A 27 -9.18 4.86 -2.30
N ARG A 28 -9.90 3.75 -2.15
CA ARG A 28 -9.31 2.48 -1.69
C ARG A 28 -8.24 2.00 -2.65
N LEU A 29 -8.51 1.97 -3.95
CA LEU A 29 -7.54 1.57 -4.97
C LEU A 29 -6.30 2.47 -4.98
N GLN A 30 -6.48 3.79 -4.83
CA GLN A 30 -5.36 4.73 -4.72
C GLN A 30 -4.50 4.46 -3.48
N LEU A 31 -5.12 4.16 -2.33
CA LEU A 31 -4.41 3.83 -1.09
C LEU A 31 -3.67 2.49 -1.18
N GLU A 32 -4.28 1.48 -1.80
CA GLU A 32 -3.63 0.18 -2.05
C GLU A 32 -2.41 0.34 -2.96
N GLY A 33 -2.52 1.15 -4.02
CA GLY A 33 -1.39 1.49 -4.90
C GLY A 33 -0.26 2.21 -4.15
N ARG A 34 -0.58 3.22 -3.33
CA ARG A 34 0.41 3.91 -2.48
C ARG A 34 1.07 2.98 -1.48
N ARG A 35 0.30 2.06 -0.86
CA ARG A 35 0.84 1.07 0.06
C ARG A 35 1.85 0.15 -0.63
N ALA A 36 1.52 -0.32 -1.83
CA ALA A 36 2.43 -1.16 -2.61
C ALA A 36 3.72 -0.40 -2.98
N SER A 37 3.61 0.85 -3.41
CA SER A 37 4.77 1.71 -3.71
C SER A 37 5.66 1.89 -2.49
N LEU A 38 5.08 2.29 -1.35
CA LEU A 38 5.82 2.50 -0.10
C LEU A 38 6.50 1.22 0.40
N GLN A 39 5.86 0.05 0.25
CA GLN A 39 6.50 -1.22 0.56
C GLN A 39 7.70 -1.50 -0.36
N GLY A 40 7.58 -1.16 -1.65
CA GLY A 40 8.69 -1.20 -2.59
C GLY A 40 9.84 -0.28 -2.18
N ASP A 41 9.52 0.96 -1.80
CA ASP A 41 10.50 1.96 -1.37
C ASP A 41 11.21 1.55 -0.09
N ILE A 42 10.47 1.04 0.91
CA ILE A 42 11.03 0.49 2.15
C ILE A 42 11.96 -0.67 1.82
N ARG A 43 11.56 -1.59 0.93
CA ARG A 43 12.42 -2.71 0.51
C ARG A 43 13.69 -2.21 -0.18
N ALA A 44 13.57 -1.19 -1.02
CA ALA A 44 14.70 -0.58 -1.71
C ALA A 44 15.64 0.16 -0.76
N ALA A 45 15.11 0.88 0.23
CA ALA A 45 15.86 1.62 1.24
C ALA A 45 16.53 0.68 2.25
N SER A 46 15.81 -0.34 2.70
CA SER A 46 16.31 -1.44 3.52
C SER A 46 17.16 -2.43 2.74
N SER A 47 17.33 -2.24 1.43
CA SER A 47 18.21 -3.08 0.63
C SER A 47 19.63 -2.98 1.15
N ARG A 48 20.22 -4.15 1.39
CA ARG A 48 21.59 -4.31 1.88
C ARG A 48 22.61 -3.59 0.99
N VAL A 49 22.39 -3.51 -0.31
CA VAL A 49 23.26 -2.79 -1.25
C VAL A 49 23.40 -1.31 -0.85
N ARG A 50 22.34 -0.69 -0.31
CA ARG A 50 22.40 0.70 0.17
C ARG A 50 22.89 0.81 1.60
N LEU A 51 22.47 -0.10 2.48
CA LEU A 51 22.81 -0.02 3.91
C LEU A 51 24.23 -0.46 4.24
N ALA A 52 24.78 -1.44 3.53
CA ALA A 52 26.11 -2.00 3.79
C ALA A 52 27.24 -0.94 3.75
N PRO A 53 27.36 -0.08 2.73
CA PRO A 53 28.40 0.96 2.72
C PRO A 53 28.16 2.05 3.77
N ILE A 54 26.91 2.27 4.22
CA ILE A 54 26.60 3.21 5.31
C ILE A 54 27.05 2.63 6.65
N ALA A 55 26.76 1.36 6.91
CA ALA A 55 27.16 0.65 8.13
C ALA A 55 28.69 0.53 8.23
N GLU A 56 29.36 0.25 7.12
CA GLU A 56 30.83 0.17 7.09
C GLU A 56 31.46 1.54 7.41
N ARG A 57 31.02 2.61 6.74
CA ARG A 57 31.57 3.96 6.95
C ARG A 57 31.25 4.57 8.31
N LYS A 58 30.02 4.38 8.81
CA LYS A 58 29.57 5.04 10.05
C LYS A 58 29.80 4.21 11.30
N LEU A 59 29.73 2.88 11.20
CA LEU A 59 29.76 1.98 12.36
C LEU A 59 31.01 1.10 12.38
N GLY A 60 31.89 1.20 11.38
CA GLY A 60 33.09 0.35 11.28
C GLY A 60 32.76 -1.14 11.12
N MET A 61 31.53 -1.46 10.72
CA MET A 61 31.08 -2.84 10.57
C MET A 61 31.67 -3.47 9.31
N ARG A 62 32.31 -4.64 9.47
CA ARG A 62 32.75 -5.46 8.33
C ARG A 62 31.55 -6.20 7.75
N ILE A 63 31.31 -6.04 6.45
CA ILE A 63 30.25 -6.75 5.74
C ILE A 63 30.65 -8.24 5.71
N ALA A 64 29.76 -9.12 6.17
CA ALA A 64 30.01 -10.55 6.12
C ALA A 64 30.06 -11.02 4.65
N THR A 65 30.68 -12.17 4.40
CA THR A 65 30.76 -12.77 3.06
C THR A 65 29.45 -13.50 2.73
N ASP A 66 29.12 -13.75 1.46
CA ASP A 66 27.85 -14.36 1.06
C ASP A 66 27.56 -15.72 1.74
N SER A 67 28.59 -16.45 2.14
CA SER A 67 28.49 -17.70 2.92
C SER A 67 28.06 -17.54 4.38
N GLN A 68 28.01 -16.30 4.89
CA GLN A 68 27.68 -15.97 6.27
C GLN A 68 26.27 -15.40 6.42
N TYR A 69 25.43 -15.49 5.38
CA TYR A 69 24.04 -15.03 5.43
C TYR A 69 23.03 -16.14 5.15
N VAL A 70 21.89 -16.01 5.82
CA VAL A 70 20.67 -16.76 5.51
C VAL A 70 19.63 -15.76 5.03
N ILE A 71 19.17 -15.92 3.78
CA ILE A 71 18.07 -15.14 3.25
C ILE A 71 16.77 -15.74 3.78
N LEU A 72 16.08 -15.01 4.65
CA LEU A 72 14.76 -15.40 5.12
C LEU A 72 13.73 -15.16 4.00
N PRO A 73 12.90 -16.16 3.65
CA PRO A 73 11.83 -15.97 2.70
C PRO A 73 10.83 -14.95 3.26
N SER A 74 10.43 -13.96 2.46
CA SER A 74 9.42 -13.00 2.91
C SER A 74 8.05 -13.68 2.96
N THR A 75 7.59 -14.05 4.14
CA THR A 75 6.20 -14.48 4.35
C THR A 75 5.28 -13.33 3.93
N ARG A 76 4.60 -13.48 2.80
CA ARG A 76 3.40 -12.69 2.51
C ARG A 76 2.36 -13.13 3.54
N LEU A 77 2.05 -12.29 4.52
CA LEU A 77 0.71 -12.34 5.10
C LEU A 77 -0.25 -11.94 3.97
N ALA A 78 -0.90 -12.93 3.39
CA ALA A 78 -2.08 -12.74 2.54
C ALA A 78 -3.22 -12.12 3.39
N PRO A 79 -4.13 -11.36 2.75
CA PRO A 79 -5.08 -10.47 3.42
C PRO A 79 -6.08 -11.17 4.35
#